data_AF-A0A2S9JL73-F1
#
_entry.id   AF-A0A2S9JL73-F1
#
_cell.length_a   1.000
_cell.length_b   1.000
_cell.length_c   1.000
_cell.angle_alpha   90.00
_cell.angle_beta   90.00
_cell.angle_gamma   90.00
#
_symmetry.space_group_name_H-M   'P 1'
#
loop_
_entity.id
_entity.type
_entity.pdbx_description
1 polymer ?
#
loop_
_entity_poly.entity_id
_entity_poly.type
_entity_poly.pdbx_seq_one_letter_code
_entity_poly.pdbx_strand_id
1 'polypeptide(L)'
;MKGITFRTWMFLLTGTILMGLSSCSKETVDNIGRDTALNIIRSNKWFDVVKTTSVADQADVRVMLVGEGENMEFKSNGYAYVYGAEGGTSSYSYSMPTSKKMIFDDVEYDIQENIVQTVAKFTLVNTAGNITTKIEFRRR
;
A
#
# COMPACT_ATOMS: atom_id res chain seq x y z
N MET A 1 -0.15 50.93 31.03
CA MET A 1 -0.28 49.88 30.00
C MET A 1 0.98 49.92 29.13
N LYS A 2 1.85 48.91 29.19
CA LYS A 2 3.05 48.85 28.34
C LYS A 2 2.65 48.27 26.98
N GLY A 3 2.74 49.10 25.93
CA GLY A 3 2.38 48.73 24.57
C GLY A 3 3.29 47.63 24.03
N ILE A 4 2.67 46.60 23.46
CA ILE A 4 3.35 45.54 22.72
C ILE A 4 4.00 46.20 21.50
N THR A 5 5.33 46.18 21.43
CA THR A 5 6.09 46.76 20.32
C THR A 5 5.88 45.96 19.03
N PHE A 6 5.79 46.65 17.89
CA PHE A 6 5.59 46.12 16.53
C PHE A 6 6.44 44.87 16.21
N ARG A 7 7.68 44.85 16.73
CA ARG A 7 8.63 43.75 16.60
C ARG A 7 8.11 42.44 17.23
N THR A 8 7.44 42.52 18.37
CA THR A 8 6.83 41.38 19.08
C THR A 8 5.62 40.83 18.33
N TRP A 9 4.87 41.71 17.66
CA TRP A 9 3.71 41.32 16.84
C TRP A 9 4.14 40.58 15.55
N MET A 10 5.25 41.01 14.94
CA MET A 10 5.78 40.38 13.72
C MET A 10 6.31 38.96 13.98
N PHE A 11 6.90 38.69 15.17
CA PHE A 11 7.32 37.35 15.58
C PHE A 11 6.14 36.41 15.88
N LEU A 12 5.05 36.92 16.44
CA LEU A 12 3.82 36.15 16.67
C LEU A 12 3.12 35.75 15.37
N LEU A 13 3.13 36.64 14.37
CA LEU A 13 2.56 36.37 13.04
C LEU A 13 3.42 35.41 12.19
N THR A 14 4.75 35.43 12.32
CA THR A 14 5.62 34.46 11.62
C THR A 14 5.58 33.07 12.26
N GLY A 15 5.38 32.98 13.58
CA GLY A 15 5.24 31.70 14.29
C GLY A 15 3.97 30.92 13.92
N THR A 16 2.85 31.61 13.68
CA THR A 16 1.57 30.95 13.34
C THR A 16 1.49 30.48 11.88
N ILE A 17 2.21 31.14 10.95
CA ILE A 17 2.25 30.73 9.53
C ILE A 17 3.08 29.44 9.35
N LEU A 18 4.15 29.24 10.13
CA LEU A 18 5.00 28.05 10.02
C LEU A 18 4.36 26.77 10.58
N MET A 19 3.42 26.90 11.53
CA MET A 19 2.70 25.75 12.09
C MET A 19 1.53 25.26 11.21
N GLY A 20 1.06 26.08 10.26
CA GLY A 20 0.01 25.69 9.32
C GLY A 20 0.49 24.87 8.11
N LEU A 21 1.78 24.95 7.76
CA LEU A 21 2.33 24.33 6.55
C LEU A 21 2.87 22.91 6.76
N SER A 22 3.18 22.52 7.99
CA SER A 22 3.73 21.19 8.32
C SER A 22 2.66 20.09 8.35
N SER A 23 1.41 20.43 8.68
CA SER A 23 0.30 19.47 8.67
C SER A 23 -0.12 19.10 7.24
N CYS A 24 -0.21 20.09 6.33
CA CYS A 24 -0.49 19.82 4.93
C CYS A 24 0.66 19.08 4.23
N SER A 25 1.92 19.34 4.61
CA SER A 25 3.05 18.72 3.91
C SER A 25 3.10 17.20 4.11
N LYS A 26 2.82 16.70 5.32
CA LYS A 26 2.82 15.27 5.60
C LYS A 26 1.69 14.55 4.87
N GLU A 27 0.48 15.07 4.95
CA GLU A 27 -0.68 14.51 4.25
C GLU A 27 -0.50 14.55 2.71
N THR A 28 0.09 15.62 2.19
CA THR A 28 0.40 15.74 0.75
C THR A 28 1.47 14.71 0.34
N VAL A 29 2.55 14.58 1.09
CA VAL A 29 3.64 13.61 0.79
C VAL A 29 3.14 12.18 0.88
N ASP A 30 2.33 11.85 1.89
CA ASP A 30 1.75 10.52 2.06
C ASP A 30 0.78 10.18 0.91
N ASN A 31 -0.04 11.14 0.46
CA ASN A 31 -0.93 10.99 -0.70
C ASN A 31 -0.14 10.79 -2.01
N ILE A 32 0.92 11.57 -2.25
CA ILE A 32 1.79 11.40 -3.43
C ILE A 32 2.46 10.03 -3.43
N GLY A 33 2.96 9.59 -2.27
CA GLY A 33 3.57 8.27 -2.12
C GLY A 33 2.57 7.15 -2.39
N ARG A 34 1.34 7.28 -1.89
CA ARG A 34 0.25 6.33 -2.16
C ARG A 34 -0.06 6.24 -3.65
N ASP A 35 -0.29 7.37 -4.30
CA ASP A 35 -0.70 7.41 -5.70
C ASP A 35 0.43 6.89 -6.61
N THR A 36 1.68 7.20 -6.28
CA THR A 36 2.87 6.66 -6.96
C THR A 36 2.92 5.14 -6.84
N ALA A 37 2.81 4.61 -5.62
CA ALA A 37 2.81 3.18 -5.38
C ALA A 37 1.67 2.45 -6.08
N LEU A 38 0.45 3.03 -6.03
CA LEU A 38 -0.73 2.50 -6.68
C LEU A 38 -0.56 2.46 -8.20
N ASN A 39 0.02 3.50 -8.80
CA ASN A 39 0.33 3.52 -10.23
C ASN A 39 1.34 2.45 -10.59
N ILE A 40 2.43 2.31 -9.82
CA ILE A 40 3.42 1.25 -10.04
C ILE A 40 2.78 -0.14 -9.97
N ILE A 41 1.92 -0.40 -8.98
CA ILE A 41 1.22 -1.69 -8.85
C ILE A 41 0.30 -1.95 -10.05
N ARG A 42 -0.47 -0.95 -10.48
CA ARG A 42 -1.43 -1.03 -11.60
C ARG A 42 -0.76 -1.13 -12.98
N SER A 43 0.41 -0.53 -13.15
CA SER A 43 1.15 -0.57 -14.42
C SER A 43 1.86 -1.90 -14.69
N ASN A 44 1.80 -2.85 -13.76
CA ASN A 44 2.50 -4.13 -13.85
C ASN A 44 1.54 -5.31 -13.88
N LYS A 45 2.01 -6.38 -14.51
CA LYS A 45 1.43 -7.72 -14.42
C LYS A 45 2.21 -8.53 -13.39
N TRP A 46 1.47 -9.24 -12.54
CA TRP A 46 2.02 -10.07 -11.47
C TRP A 46 1.83 -11.54 -11.85
N PHE A 47 2.93 -12.27 -12.00
CA PHE A 47 2.93 -13.61 -12.61
C PHE A 47 3.13 -14.75 -11.61
N ASP A 48 3.49 -14.40 -10.38
CA ASP A 48 3.65 -15.34 -9.27
C ASP A 48 3.11 -14.63 -8.04
N VAL A 49 1.91 -15.04 -7.62
CA VAL A 49 1.21 -14.50 -6.46
C VAL A 49 0.88 -15.64 -5.52
N VAL A 50 1.50 -15.64 -4.34
CA VAL A 50 1.36 -16.73 -3.37
C VAL A 50 0.95 -16.17 -2.02
N LYS A 51 -0.13 -16.72 -1.48
CA LYS A 51 -0.59 -16.49 -0.11
C LYS A 51 -0.05 -17.61 0.78
N THR A 52 0.67 -17.25 1.83
CA THR A 52 1.15 -18.16 2.87
C THR A 52 0.53 -17.77 4.20
N THR A 53 -0.08 -18.74 4.89
CA THR A 53 -0.58 -18.57 6.26
C THR A 53 0.26 -19.43 7.19
N SER A 54 0.87 -18.77 8.17
CA SER A 54 1.68 -19.39 9.22
C SER A 54 0.96 -19.30 10.55
N VAL A 55 0.94 -20.41 11.28
CA VAL A 55 0.44 -20.51 12.65
C VAL A 55 1.55 -21.11 13.50
N ALA A 56 1.79 -20.55 14.70
CA ALA A 56 2.81 -21.07 15.61
C ALA A 56 2.68 -22.60 15.81
N ASP A 57 3.81 -23.30 15.74
CA ASP A 57 3.92 -24.76 15.90
C ASP A 57 3.14 -25.61 14.88
N GLN A 58 2.73 -25.02 13.75
CA GLN A 58 2.08 -25.72 12.64
C GLN A 58 2.82 -25.53 11.33
N ALA A 59 2.59 -26.43 10.38
CA ALA A 59 3.11 -26.30 9.02
C ALA A 59 2.40 -25.14 8.29
N ASP A 60 3.16 -24.38 7.52
CA ASP A 60 2.64 -23.31 6.67
C ASP A 60 1.64 -23.84 5.65
N VAL A 61 0.52 -23.13 5.49
CA VAL A 61 -0.43 -23.37 4.40
C VAL A 61 -0.13 -22.40 3.26
N ARG A 62 0.06 -22.92 2.05
CA ARG A 62 0.34 -22.13 0.84
C ARG A 62 -0.76 -22.27 -0.19
N VAL A 63 -1.24 -21.14 -0.70
CA VAL A 63 -2.23 -21.04 -1.76
C VAL A 63 -1.65 -20.17 -2.87
N MET A 64 -1.57 -20.74 -4.08
CA MET A 64 -1.18 -20.02 -5.28
C MET A 64 -2.40 -19.28 -5.83
N LEU A 65 -2.33 -17.95 -5.85
CA LEU A 65 -3.40 -17.08 -6.38
C LEU A 65 -3.21 -16.79 -7.87
N VAL A 66 -1.98 -16.91 -8.37
CA VAL A 66 -1.63 -16.80 -9.78
C VAL A 66 -0.64 -17.91 -10.10
N GLY A 67 -1.06 -18.84 -10.95
CA GLY A 67 -0.26 -19.99 -11.37
C GLY A 67 0.50 -19.80 -12.67
N GLU A 68 1.04 -20.90 -13.17
CA GLU A 68 1.76 -20.91 -14.45
C GLU A 68 0.83 -20.57 -15.62
N GLY A 69 1.26 -19.63 -16.46
CA GLY A 69 0.47 -19.15 -17.61
C GLY A 69 -0.59 -18.10 -17.23
N GLU A 70 -0.77 -17.79 -15.95
CA GLU A 70 -1.67 -16.76 -15.47
C GLU A 70 -0.93 -15.44 -15.15
N ASN A 71 -1.70 -14.36 -15.03
CA ASN A 71 -1.22 -13.11 -14.46
C ASN A 71 -2.34 -12.38 -13.72
N MET A 72 -1.98 -11.63 -12.67
CA MET A 72 -2.86 -10.71 -12.00
C MET A 72 -2.57 -9.27 -12.41
N GLU A 73 -3.63 -8.51 -12.68
CA GLU A 73 -3.55 -7.07 -12.96
C GLU A 73 -4.48 -6.29 -12.03
N PHE A 74 -3.94 -5.25 -11.40
CA PHE A 74 -4.71 -4.33 -10.57
C PHE A 74 -5.38 -3.26 -11.45
N LYS A 75 -6.70 -3.15 -11.40
CA LYS A 75 -7.48 -2.20 -12.21
C LYS A 75 -7.96 -1.02 -11.38
N SER A 76 -8.21 0.11 -12.03
CA SER A 76 -8.63 1.35 -11.37
C SER A 76 -10.00 1.27 -10.69
N ASN A 77 -10.81 0.26 -11.02
CA ASN A 77 -12.13 0.01 -10.45
C ASN A 77 -12.09 -0.62 -9.04
N GLY A 78 -10.92 -0.78 -8.43
CA GLY A 78 -10.77 -1.37 -7.09
C GLY A 78 -10.75 -2.89 -7.09
N TYR A 79 -10.54 -3.54 -8.23
CA TYR A 79 -10.37 -4.99 -8.32
C TYR A 79 -9.05 -5.39 -8.98
N ALA A 80 -8.42 -6.42 -8.43
CA ALA A 80 -7.33 -7.15 -9.05
C ALA A 80 -7.89 -8.40 -9.72
N TYR A 81 -7.65 -8.56 -11.02
CA TYR A 81 -8.18 -9.67 -11.81
C TYR A 81 -7.07 -10.63 -12.16
N VAL A 82 -7.31 -11.93 -11.99
CA VAL A 82 -6.46 -13.01 -12.49
C VAL A 82 -6.95 -13.39 -13.88
N TYR A 83 -6.03 -13.36 -14.85
CA TYR A 83 -6.25 -13.77 -16.23
C TYR A 83 -5.46 -15.05 -16.49
N GLY A 84 -6.16 -16.12 -16.85
CA GLY A 84 -5.57 -17.35 -17.37
C GLY A 84 -5.67 -17.45 -18.89
N ALA A 85 -5.26 -18.59 -19.44
CA ALA A 85 -5.25 -18.84 -20.88
C ALA A 85 -6.65 -18.79 -21.53
N GLU A 86 -7.72 -19.05 -20.76
CA GLU A 86 -9.12 -19.05 -21.24
C GLU A 86 -9.89 -17.77 -20.89
N GLY A 87 -9.26 -16.77 -20.26
CA GLY A 87 -9.90 -15.52 -19.83
C GLY A 87 -9.75 -15.24 -18.33
N GLY A 88 -10.51 -14.25 -17.82
CA GLY A 88 -10.48 -13.88 -16.40
C GLY A 88 -11.02 -14.99 -15.50
N THR A 89 -10.19 -15.51 -14.59
CA THR A 89 -10.50 -16.70 -13.76
C THR A 89 -10.92 -16.33 -12.34
N SER A 90 -10.48 -15.20 -11.79
CA SER A 90 -10.79 -14.77 -10.42
C SER A 90 -10.58 -13.26 -10.25
N SER A 91 -11.17 -12.69 -9.19
CA SER A 91 -10.96 -11.28 -8.83
C SER A 91 -10.96 -11.05 -7.33
N TYR A 92 -10.15 -10.09 -6.88
CA TYR A 92 -10.02 -9.69 -5.48
C TYR A 92 -10.28 -8.20 -5.34
N SER A 93 -11.10 -7.80 -4.36
CA SER A 93 -11.26 -6.40 -4.00
C SER A 93 -9.91 -5.86 -3.49
N TYR A 94 -9.59 -4.61 -3.80
CA TYR A 94 -8.44 -3.97 -3.19
C TYR A 94 -8.61 -2.46 -3.05
N SER A 95 -7.98 -1.91 -2.02
CA SER A 95 -7.77 -0.47 -1.86
C SER A 95 -6.46 -0.21 -1.13
N MET A 96 -5.90 0.98 -1.30
CA MET A 96 -4.61 1.34 -0.74
C MET A 96 -4.78 2.60 0.12
N PRO A 97 -5.24 2.48 1.37
CA PRO A 97 -5.53 3.65 2.21
C PRO A 97 -4.29 4.53 2.45
N THR A 98 -3.09 3.93 2.48
CA THR A 98 -1.82 4.66 2.61
C THR A 98 -0.74 4.03 1.71
N SER A 99 0.41 4.69 1.56
CA SER A 99 1.57 4.11 0.85
C SER A 99 2.16 2.84 1.50
N LYS A 100 1.72 2.51 2.72
CA LYS A 100 2.22 1.38 3.54
C LYS A 100 1.16 0.35 3.86
N LYS A 101 -0.09 0.55 3.46
CA LYS A 101 -1.19 -0.36 3.77
C LYS A 101 -2.03 -0.64 2.54
N MET A 102 -2.42 -1.89 2.38
CA MET A 102 -3.35 -2.33 1.36
C MET A 102 -4.44 -3.17 2.00
N ILE A 103 -5.69 -2.87 1.68
CA ILE A 103 -6.80 -3.80 1.89
C ILE A 103 -6.85 -4.67 0.64
N PHE A 104 -6.76 -5.98 0.79
CA PHE A 104 -6.81 -6.95 -0.31
C PHE A 104 -7.71 -8.11 0.11
N ASP A 105 -8.74 -8.41 -0.69
CA ASP A 105 -9.75 -9.42 -0.36
C ASP A 105 -10.35 -9.16 1.04
N ASP A 106 -10.75 -7.90 1.25
CA ASP A 106 -11.34 -7.36 2.48
C ASP A 106 -10.50 -7.47 3.77
N VAL A 107 -9.21 -7.83 3.66
CA VAL A 107 -8.27 -7.88 4.79
C VAL A 107 -7.21 -6.78 4.64
N GLU A 108 -6.92 -6.06 5.73
CA GLU A 108 -5.85 -5.05 5.76
C GLU A 108 -4.47 -5.68 5.98
N TYR A 109 -3.50 -5.31 5.16
CA TYR A 109 -2.12 -5.76 5.22
C TYR A 109 -1.15 -4.57 5.21
N ASP A 110 0.00 -4.76 5.87
CA ASP A 110 1.15 -3.89 5.75
C ASP A 110 1.99 -4.26 4.51
N ILE A 111 2.28 -3.26 3.69
CA ILE A 111 3.18 -3.35 2.54
C ILE A 111 4.63 -3.29 3.05
N GLN A 112 5.41 -4.33 2.80
CA GLN A 112 6.77 -4.43 3.31
C GLN A 112 7.78 -3.58 2.52
N GLU A 113 7.59 -3.46 1.22
CA GLU A 113 8.49 -2.74 0.33
C GLU A 113 8.17 -1.24 0.27
N ASN A 114 9.18 -0.45 -0.12
CA ASN A 114 8.98 0.95 -0.46
C ASN A 114 8.70 1.09 -1.97
N ILE A 115 7.43 1.19 -2.33
CA ILE A 115 6.97 1.22 -3.73
C ILE A 115 7.00 2.65 -4.27
N VAL A 116 8.18 3.26 -4.28
CA VAL A 116 8.42 4.61 -4.84
C VAL A 116 9.09 4.56 -6.22
N GLN A 117 9.46 3.37 -6.68
CA GLN A 117 10.11 3.09 -7.97
C GLN A 117 9.65 1.73 -8.51
N THR A 118 10.12 1.34 -9.71
CA THR A 118 9.85 0.01 -10.28
C THR A 118 10.16 -1.09 -9.28
N VAL A 119 9.14 -1.88 -8.92
CA VAL A 119 9.29 -3.03 -8.04
C VAL A 119 9.18 -4.33 -8.83
N ALA A 120 10.15 -5.22 -8.65
CA ALA A 120 10.08 -6.59 -9.16
C ALA A 120 9.17 -7.47 -8.27
N LYS A 121 9.00 -7.09 -7.01
CA LYS A 121 8.13 -7.75 -6.04
C LYS A 121 7.57 -6.77 -5.03
N PHE A 122 6.40 -7.08 -4.47
CA PHE A 122 5.98 -6.52 -3.19
C PHE A 122 5.25 -7.57 -2.36
N THR A 123 5.18 -7.33 -1.06
CA THR A 123 4.72 -8.28 -0.06
C THR A 123 3.71 -7.59 0.85
N LEU A 124 2.57 -8.24 1.03
CA LEU A 124 1.55 -7.87 2.00
C LEU A 124 1.68 -8.77 3.23
N VAL A 125 1.66 -8.21 4.44
CA VAL A 125 1.70 -8.97 5.69
C VAL A 125 0.58 -8.51 6.63
N ASN A 126 -0.17 -9.47 7.16
CA ASN A 126 -1.13 -9.25 8.24
C ASN A 126 -0.78 -10.23 9.37
N THR A 127 -0.64 -9.71 10.60
CA THR A 127 -0.44 -10.56 11.78
C THR A 127 -1.58 -10.31 12.75
N ALA A 128 -2.31 -11.37 13.08
CA ALA A 128 -3.43 -11.36 14.01
C ALA A 128 -3.23 -12.48 15.04
N GLY A 129 -2.87 -12.11 16.28
CA GLY A 129 -2.53 -13.08 17.31
C GLY A 129 -1.32 -13.93 16.93
N ASN A 130 -1.48 -15.25 16.89
CA ASN A 130 -0.45 -16.21 16.50
C ASN A 130 -0.50 -16.60 15.01
N ILE A 131 -1.31 -15.90 14.20
CA ILE A 131 -1.47 -16.16 12.78
C ILE A 131 -0.81 -15.02 12.00
N THR A 132 0.09 -15.37 11.09
CA THR A 132 0.65 -14.43 10.11
C THR A 132 0.25 -14.86 8.71
N THR A 133 -0.42 -13.97 7.98
CA THR A 133 -0.71 -14.14 6.55
C THR A 133 0.20 -13.25 5.74
N LYS A 134 0.88 -13.83 4.75
CA LYS A 134 1.77 -13.14 3.84
C LYS A 134 1.33 -13.38 2.40
N ILE A 135 1.23 -12.34 1.58
CA ILE A 135 0.97 -12.46 0.14
C ILE A 135 2.14 -11.84 -0.61
N GLU A 136 2.85 -12.64 -1.40
CA GLU A 136 3.96 -12.17 -2.25
C GLU A 136 3.46 -11.99 -3.66
N PHE A 137 3.71 -10.83 -4.26
CA PHE A 137 3.43 -10.52 -5.65
C PHE A 137 4.77 -10.36 -6.36
N ARG A 138 5.02 -11.13 -7.43
CA ARG A 138 6.26 -11.07 -8.19
C ARG A 138 6.02 -10.88 -9.68
N ARG A 139 6.94 -10.12 -10.28
CA ARG A 139 7.09 -9.99 -11.72
C ARG A 139 8.02 -11.08 -12.27
N ARG A 140 8.03 -11.21 -13.59
CA ARG A 140 9.07 -11.91 -14.36
C ARG A 140 9.97 -10.88 -15.03
#